data_AF-A0A8B6F2W3-F1
#
_entry.id   AF-A0A8B6F2W3-F1
#
_cell.length_a   1.000
_cell.length_b   1.000
_cell.length_c   1.000
_cell.angle_alpha   90.00
_cell.angle_beta   90.00
_cell.angle_gamma   90.00
#
_symmetry.space_group_name_H-M   'P 1'
#
loop_
_entity.id
_entity.type
_entity.pdbx_description
1 polymer ?
#
loop_
_entity_poly.entity_id
_entity_poly.type
_entity_poly.pdbx_seq_one_letter_code
_entity_poly.pdbx_strand_id
1 'polypeptide(L)'
;MFKKFDEREMVSGVNNPKSSVQKGIRNSILENYPAIETYLDQIIPKKGDLKIVKCHEHIEILANSKGEPVFFRHRDGPYMPTLRLLHKYPFILPHITFYFRSIHITTHAGRQRGNTFCIKWS
;
A
#
# COMPACT_ATOMS: atom_id res chain seq x y z
N MET A 1 8.22 -8.75 5.89
CA MET A 1 7.46 -8.32 4.70
C MET A 1 8.36 -7.93 3.52
N PHE A 2 9.56 -7.34 3.70
CA PHE A 2 10.47 -7.04 2.56
C PHE A 2 11.97 -7.25 2.88
N LYS A 3 12.33 -8.19 3.77
CA LYS A 3 13.72 -8.33 4.27
C LYS A 3 14.71 -8.88 3.21
N LYS A 4 14.20 -9.44 2.10
CA LYS A 4 14.97 -9.93 0.94
C LYS A 4 14.19 -9.67 -0.36
N PHE A 5 13.83 -8.42 -0.64
CA PHE A 5 13.22 -8.09 -1.92
C PHE A 5 14.31 -7.88 -2.97
N ASP A 6 14.51 -8.86 -3.84
CA ASP A 6 15.35 -8.73 -5.03
C ASP A 6 14.41 -8.56 -6.24
N GLU A 7 14.46 -7.39 -6.88
CA GLU A 7 13.48 -6.93 -7.88
C GLU A 7 13.38 -7.88 -9.08
N ARG A 8 14.49 -8.56 -9.40
CA ARG A 8 14.60 -9.46 -10.56
C ARG A 8 14.04 -10.86 -10.29
N GLU A 9 14.07 -11.32 -9.05
CA GLU A 9 13.58 -12.66 -8.69
C GLU A 9 12.15 -12.63 -8.17
N MET A 10 11.70 -11.51 -7.60
CA MET A 10 10.41 -11.45 -6.93
C MET A 10 9.24 -11.05 -7.82
N VAL A 11 9.46 -10.47 -9.00
CA VAL A 11 8.39 -10.07 -9.93
C VAL A 11 7.99 -11.24 -10.84
N SER A 12 6.75 -11.70 -10.71
CA SER A 12 6.18 -12.77 -11.53
C SER A 12 5.52 -12.26 -12.81
N GLY A 13 5.15 -10.99 -12.87
CA GLY A 13 4.65 -10.36 -14.08
C GLY A 13 4.10 -8.96 -13.87
N VAL A 14 3.92 -8.21 -14.97
CA VAL A 14 3.32 -6.87 -14.96
C VAL A 14 2.10 -6.89 -15.87
N ASN A 15 0.97 -6.39 -15.36
CA ASN A 15 -0.29 -6.33 -16.09
C ASN A 15 -0.85 -4.90 -16.11
N ASN A 16 -1.47 -4.53 -17.22
CA ASN A 16 -2.24 -3.29 -17.34
C ASN A 16 -3.72 -3.63 -17.07
N PRO A 17 -4.32 -3.15 -15.97
CA PRO A 17 -5.69 -3.48 -15.63
C PRO A 17 -6.66 -2.89 -16.66
N LYS A 18 -7.73 -3.65 -16.93
CA LYS A 18 -8.89 -3.13 -17.66
C LYS A 18 -9.58 -2.04 -16.83
N SER A 19 -10.28 -1.12 -17.50
CA SER A 19 -10.97 0.01 -16.86
C SER A 19 -11.93 -0.41 -15.73
N SER A 20 -12.61 -1.55 -15.88
CA SER A 20 -13.50 -2.09 -14.84
C SER A 20 -12.75 -2.48 -13.56
N VAL A 21 -11.62 -3.15 -13.70
CA VAL A 21 -10.75 -3.56 -12.58
C VAL A 21 -10.19 -2.32 -11.89
N GLN A 22 -9.72 -1.34 -12.66
CA GLN A 22 -9.20 -0.08 -12.13
C GLN A 22 -10.27 0.69 -11.34
N LYS A 23 -11.52 0.72 -11.82
CA LYS A 23 -12.65 1.30 -11.08
C LYS A 23 -12.91 0.55 -9.76
N GLY A 24 -12.86 -0.78 -9.78
CA GLY A 24 -12.98 -1.61 -8.57
C GLY A 24 -11.90 -1.29 -7.53
N ILE A 25 -10.63 -1.24 -7.97
CA ILE A 25 -9.49 -0.89 -7.11
C ILE A 25 -9.67 0.48 -6.47
N ARG A 26 -10.07 1.48 -7.27
CA ARG A 26 -10.32 2.84 -6.78
C ARG A 26 -11.40 2.87 -5.70
N ASN A 27 -12.49 2.15 -5.91
CA ASN A 27 -13.57 2.06 -4.92
C ASN A 27 -13.08 1.43 -3.61
N SER A 28 -12.34 0.31 -3.68
CA SER A 28 -11.78 -0.34 -2.49
C SER A 28 -10.80 0.56 -1.73
N ILE A 29 -10.05 1.41 -2.42
CA ILE A 29 -9.15 2.38 -1.77
C ILE A 29 -9.95 3.50 -1.10
N LEU A 30 -10.99 4.03 -1.76
CA LEU A 30 -11.85 5.08 -1.20
C LEU A 30 -12.58 4.62 0.06
N GLU A 31 -13.05 3.38 0.09
CA GLU A 31 -13.70 2.78 1.27
C GLU A 31 -12.77 2.77 2.49
N ASN A 32 -11.47 2.49 2.29
CA ASN A 32 -10.50 2.40 3.37
C ASN A 32 -9.85 3.76 3.72
N TYR A 33 -9.73 4.65 2.74
CA TYR A 33 -9.03 5.94 2.87
C TYR A 33 -9.87 7.08 2.27
N PRO A 34 -11.01 7.45 2.87
CA PRO A 34 -11.91 8.47 2.31
C PRO A 34 -11.22 9.83 2.15
N ALA A 35 -10.25 10.16 3.02
CA ALA A 35 -9.48 11.40 2.94
C ALA A 35 -8.61 11.52 1.67
N ILE A 36 -8.40 10.43 0.92
CA ILE A 36 -7.60 10.44 -0.31
C ILE A 36 -8.40 10.84 -1.55
N GLU A 37 -9.73 10.96 -1.45
CA GLU A 37 -10.63 11.17 -2.60
C GLU A 37 -10.18 12.29 -3.54
N THR A 38 -9.83 13.45 -2.96
CA THR A 38 -9.39 14.64 -3.69
C THR A 38 -8.06 14.45 -4.42
N TYR A 39 -7.23 13.51 -3.98
CA TYR A 39 -5.91 13.22 -4.55
C TYR A 39 -5.89 11.92 -5.38
N LEU A 40 -6.95 11.12 -5.32
CA LEU A 40 -6.98 9.80 -5.93
C LEU A 40 -6.80 9.87 -7.45
N ASP A 41 -7.34 10.88 -8.12
CA ASP A 41 -7.17 11.08 -9.57
C ASP A 41 -5.71 11.34 -9.96
N GLN A 42 -4.91 11.95 -9.07
CA GLN A 42 -3.48 12.17 -9.28
C GLN A 42 -2.65 10.91 -9.02
N ILE A 43 -3.10 10.06 -8.09
CA ILE A 43 -2.36 8.86 -7.65
C ILE A 43 -2.69 7.67 -8.57
N ILE A 44 -3.97 7.44 -8.83
CA ILE A 44 -4.50 6.39 -9.70
C ILE A 44 -5.45 7.08 -10.68
N PRO A 45 -5.04 7.38 -11.93
CA PRO A 45 -5.91 8.07 -12.89
C PRO A 45 -7.19 7.26 -13.18
N LYS A 46 -8.22 7.91 -13.71
CA LYS A 46 -9.49 7.23 -14.07
C LYS A 46 -9.35 6.26 -15.25
N LYS A 47 -8.34 6.47 -16.12
CA LYS A 47 -8.09 5.66 -17.32
C LYS A 47 -6.59 5.59 -17.62
N GLY A 48 -6.11 4.43 -18.06
CA GLY A 48 -4.96 4.32 -18.98
C GLY A 48 -3.57 4.11 -18.40
N ASP A 49 -3.33 4.37 -17.12
CA ASP A 49 -1.95 4.62 -16.65
C ASP A 49 -1.59 3.93 -15.32
N LEU A 50 -2.33 2.88 -14.96
CA LEU A 50 -2.05 2.06 -13.78
C LEU A 50 -1.38 0.75 -14.21
N LYS A 51 -0.32 0.34 -13.52
CA LYS A 51 0.29 -0.99 -13.70
C LYS A 51 0.11 -1.81 -12.43
N ILE A 52 -0.23 -3.08 -12.59
CA ILE A 52 -0.27 -4.06 -11.50
C ILE A 52 0.95 -4.96 -11.66
N VAL A 53 1.90 -4.82 -10.74
CA VAL A 53 3.08 -5.68 -10.64
C VAL A 53 2.72 -6.83 -9.71
N LYS A 54 2.69 -8.04 -10.25
CA LYS A 54 2.51 -9.26 -9.47
C LYS A 54 3.86 -9.75 -9.00
N CYS A 55 3.92 -10.08 -7.72
CA CYS A 55 5.09 -10.65 -7.09
C CYS A 55 4.79 -12.08 -6.61
N HIS A 56 5.85 -12.77 -6.21
CA HIS A 56 5.74 -14.04 -5.48
C HIS A 56 5.02 -13.81 -4.14
N GLU A 57 4.51 -14.89 -3.55
CA GLU A 57 3.69 -14.84 -2.31
C GLU A 57 2.33 -14.13 -2.45
N HIS A 58 1.78 -14.02 -3.66
CA HIS A 58 0.49 -13.35 -3.92
C HIS A 58 0.48 -11.88 -3.49
N ILE A 59 1.61 -11.21 -3.64
CA ILE A 59 1.71 -9.77 -3.44
C ILE A 59 1.43 -9.07 -4.77
N GLU A 60 0.57 -8.06 -4.74
CA GLU A 60 0.26 -7.21 -5.88
C GLU A 60 0.62 -5.77 -5.54
N ILE A 61 1.41 -5.13 -6.38
CA ILE A 61 1.84 -3.74 -6.22
C ILE A 61 1.23 -2.91 -7.34
N LEU A 62 0.55 -1.83 -6.97
CA LEU A 62 0.03 -0.83 -7.88
C LEU A 62 1.13 0.22 -8.13
N ALA A 63 1.48 0.41 -9.39
CA ALA A 63 2.42 1.43 -9.83
C ALA A 63 1.72 2.46 -10.71
N ASN A 64 2.04 3.74 -10.49
CA ASN A 64 1.51 4.85 -11.28
C ASN A 64 2.16 4.93 -12.69
N SER A 65 1.76 5.90 -13.50
CA SER A 65 2.34 6.14 -14.85
C SER A 65 3.85 6.35 -14.83
N LYS A 66 4.39 6.88 -13.73
CA LYS A 66 5.82 7.12 -13.53
C LYS A 66 6.58 5.86 -13.10
N GLY A 67 5.88 4.74 -12.90
CA GLY A 67 6.46 3.50 -12.38
C GLY A 67 6.70 3.51 -10.86
N GLU A 68 6.19 4.51 -10.14
CA GLU A 68 6.34 4.58 -8.69
C GLU A 68 5.27 3.72 -8.00
N PRO A 69 5.64 2.88 -7.01
CA PRO A 69 4.69 2.06 -6.28
C PRO A 69 3.87 2.93 -5.32
N VAL A 70 2.54 2.89 -5.47
CA VAL A 70 1.60 3.72 -4.72
C VAL A 70 0.87 2.92 -3.64
N PHE A 71 0.39 1.72 -3.98
CA PHE A 71 -0.31 0.82 -3.08
C PHE A 71 0.17 -0.60 -3.29
N PHE A 72 0.00 -1.45 -2.29
CA PHE A 72 0.20 -2.89 -2.43
C PHE A 72 -0.89 -3.65 -1.68
N ARG A 73 -1.11 -4.89 -2.09
CA ARG A 73 -2.06 -5.82 -1.47
C ARG A 73 -1.39 -7.18 -1.35
N HIS A 74 -1.69 -7.90 -0.28
CA HIS A 74 -1.29 -9.29 -0.11
C HIS A 74 -2.54 -10.17 -0.17
N ARG A 75 -2.57 -11.12 -1.10
CA ARG A 75 -3.74 -11.97 -1.43
C ARG A 75 -4.98 -11.10 -1.64
N ASP A 76 -6.05 -11.38 -0.89
CA ASP A 76 -7.32 -10.65 -0.95
C ASP A 76 -7.48 -9.65 0.20
N GLY A 77 -6.35 -9.19 0.76
CA GLY A 77 -6.36 -8.18 1.82
C GLY A 77 -6.75 -6.78 1.32
N PRO A 78 -6.86 -5.81 2.24
CA PRO A 78 -6.99 -4.40 1.87
C PRO A 78 -5.75 -3.88 1.15
N TYR A 79 -5.95 -2.86 0.31
CA TYR A 79 -4.84 -2.10 -0.26
C TYR A 79 -4.16 -1.25 0.82
N MET A 80 -2.85 -1.34 0.89
CA MET A 80 -2.01 -0.63 1.84
C MET A 80 -1.16 0.41 1.09
N PRO A 81 -1.10 1.67 1.55
CA PRO A 81 -0.28 2.70 0.91
C PRO A 81 1.21 2.38 1.12
N THR A 82 2.03 2.76 0.14
CA THR A 82 3.48 2.74 0.34
C THR A 82 3.92 3.86 1.28
N LEU A 83 5.07 3.67 1.94
CA LEU A 83 5.65 4.70 2.80
C LEU A 83 5.94 6.00 2.04
N ARG A 84 6.37 5.90 0.78
CA ARG A 84 6.57 7.07 -0.10
C ARG A 84 5.27 7.84 -0.35
N LEU A 85 4.17 7.12 -0.59
CA LEU A 85 2.87 7.75 -0.75
C LEU A 85 2.43 8.45 0.54
N LEU A 86 2.65 7.81 1.68
CA LEU A 86 2.33 8.36 2.99
C LEU A 86 3.11 9.64 3.30
N HIS A 87 4.39 9.71 2.95
CA HIS A 87 5.19 10.92 3.16
C HIS A 87 4.66 12.11 2.35
N LYS A 88 4.12 11.84 1.16
CA LYS A 88 3.53 12.86 0.31
C LYS A 88 2.15 13.30 0.79
N TYR A 89 1.40 12.39 1.40
CA TYR A 89 0.02 12.61 1.87
C TYR A 89 -0.16 12.11 3.32
N PRO A 90 0.41 12.79 4.33
CA PRO A 90 0.43 12.29 5.72
C PRO A 90 -0.96 12.21 6.36
N PHE A 91 -1.93 12.96 5.83
CA PHE A 91 -3.32 13.02 6.32
C PHE A 91 -4.17 11.80 5.94
N ILE A 92 -3.67 10.89 5.08
CA ILE A 92 -4.41 9.68 4.68
C ILE A 92 -4.51 8.64 5.81
N LEU A 93 -3.71 8.81 6.87
CA LEU A 93 -3.52 7.85 7.96
C LEU A 93 -3.77 8.51 9.33
N PRO A 94 -4.93 9.15 9.59
CA PRO A 94 -5.13 9.99 10.78
C PRO A 94 -5.03 9.22 12.10
N HIS A 95 -5.44 7.95 12.16
CA HIS A 95 -5.16 7.02 13.25
C HIS A 95 -5.80 5.68 12.87
N ILE A 96 -5.04 4.76 12.27
CA ILE A 96 -5.58 3.43 11.96
C ILE A 96 -5.59 2.61 13.26
N THR A 97 -6.72 2.64 13.98
CA THR A 97 -6.95 1.80 15.17
C THR A 97 -7.25 0.34 14.81
N PHE A 98 -7.37 -0.03 13.52
CA PHE A 98 -7.99 -1.32 13.14
C PHE A 98 -7.12 -2.40 12.47
N TYR A 99 -5.87 -2.15 12.04
CA TYR A 99 -5.11 -3.17 11.27
C TYR A 99 -3.91 -3.82 11.98
N PHE A 100 -3.55 -3.37 13.18
CA PHE A 100 -2.41 -3.96 13.91
C PHE A 100 -2.71 -5.27 14.67
N ARG A 101 -3.95 -5.77 14.70
CA ARG A 101 -4.27 -7.03 15.42
C ARG A 101 -3.88 -8.31 14.67
N SER A 102 -3.50 -8.24 13.39
CA SER A 102 -3.12 -9.44 12.61
C SER A 102 -1.84 -9.29 11.79
N ILE A 103 -1.05 -8.25 12.06
CA ILE A 103 0.36 -8.29 11.66
C ILE A 103 1.13 -8.72 12.90
N HIS A 104 1.25 -10.04 13.08
CA HIS A 104 2.32 -10.63 13.87
C HIS A 104 3.65 -10.25 13.17
N ILE A 105 4.05 -8.98 13.30
CA ILE A 105 5.45 -8.61 13.17
C ILE A 105 6.06 -9.19 14.42
N THR A 106 6.59 -10.41 14.31
CA THR A 106 7.50 -10.97 15.32
C THR A 106 8.78 -10.15 15.27
N THR A 107 8.68 -8.91 15.73
CA THR A 107 9.82 -8.17 16.23
C THR A 107 10.05 -8.76 17.60
N HIS A 108 10.99 -9.69 17.71
CA HIS A 108 11.68 -9.88 18.98
C HIS A 108 12.42 -8.57 19.28
N ALA A 109 11.70 -7.63 19.89
CA ALA A 109 12.26 -6.50 20.62
C ALA A 109 11.47 -6.43 21.93
N GLY A 110 12.21 -6.53 23.03
CA GLY A 110 11.68 -6.70 24.37
C GLY A 110 10.65 -5.64 24.75
N ARG A 111 9.59 -6.14 25.39
CA ARG A 111 8.66 -5.38 26.23
C ARG A 111 9.45 -4.74 27.38
N GLN A 112 9.30 -3.43 27.60
CA GLN A 112 9.00 -2.77 28.90
C GLN A 112 8.64 -1.30 28.65
N ARG A 113 7.35 -0.96 28.80
CA ARG A 113 6.78 -0.08 29.86
C ARG A 113 6.98 1.42 29.62
N GLY A 114 5.89 2.11 29.30
CA GLY A 114 5.77 3.57 29.39
C GLY A 114 4.88 4.16 28.30
N ASN A 115 3.90 4.95 28.72
CA ASN A 115 2.98 5.70 27.86
C ASN A 115 3.70 6.52 26.77
N THR A 116 3.01 6.68 25.64
CA THR A 116 3.36 7.57 24.52
C THR A 116 4.41 7.01 23.56
N PHE A 117 3.97 6.26 22.55
CA PHE A 117 4.81 5.92 21.41
C PHE A 117 4.92 7.14 20.49
N CYS A 118 5.87 8.02 20.79
CA CYS A 118 6.41 8.96 19.81
C CYS A 118 7.11 8.15 18.72
N ILE A 119 6.60 8.21 17.50
CA ILE A 119 7.26 7.66 16.31
C ILE A 119 8.50 8.53 16.07
N LYS A 120 9.63 8.13 16.64
CA LYS A 120 10.92 8.81 16.39
C LYS A 120 11.47 8.29 15.07
N TRP A 121 11.39 9.16 14.06
CA TRP A 121 12.07 9.04 12.78
C TRP A 121 13.58 9.24 12.99
N SER A 122 14.38 8.26 12.58
CA SER A 122 15.77 8.45 12.17
C SER A 122 16.16 7.44 11.12
#